data_AF-H1PP51-F1
#
_entry.id   AF-H1PP51-F1
#
_cell.length_a   1.000
_cell.length_b   1.000
_cell.length_c   1.000
_cell.angle_alpha   90.00
_cell.angle_beta   90.00
_cell.angle_gamma   90.00
#
_symmetry.space_group_name_H-M   'P 1'
#
loop_
_entity.id
_entity.type
_entity.pdbx_description
1 polymer ?
#
loop_
_entity_poly.entity_id
_entity_poly.type
_entity_poly.pdbx_seq_one_letter_code
_entity_poly.pdbx_strand_id
1 'polypeptide(L)' 'MNRDLKKGFDIGELAKVIENGEHFKNVERKVEFIYSGKELPVIQKTVSYIITDKFIEANMEKLLKFNIIKGDQL' A
#
# COMPACT_ATOMS: atom_id res chain seq x y z
N MET A 1 -17.62 14.86 -10.88
CA MET A 1 -16.96 15.43 -9.68
C MET A 1 -15.61 14.75 -9.54
N ASN A 2 -14.51 15.49 -9.69
CA ASN A 2 -13.17 14.97 -9.39
C ASN A 2 -13.04 14.93 -7.86
N ARG A 3 -13.35 13.78 -7.24
CA ARG A 3 -13.04 13.58 -5.82
C ARG A 3 -11.54 13.41 -5.73
N ASP A 4 -10.88 14.31 -5.00
CA ASP A 4 -9.46 14.17 -4.74
C ASP A 4 -9.27 13.09 -3.68
N LEU A 5 -9.34 11.82 -4.10
CA LEU A 5 -9.29 10.62 -3.23
C LEU A 5 -8.00 10.53 -2.40
N LYS A 6 -7.01 11.39 -2.70
CA LYS A 6 -5.77 11.54 -1.96
C LYS A 6 -5.94 12.36 -0.68
N LYS A 7 -6.97 13.21 -0.58
CA LYS A 7 -7.32 13.89 0.67
C LYS A 7 -7.90 12.88 1.66
N GLY A 8 -7.16 12.62 2.74
CA GLY A 8 -7.60 11.69 3.79
C GLY A 8 -7.18 10.24 3.57
N PHE A 9 -6.25 9.98 2.65
CA PHE A 9 -5.64 8.66 2.47
C PHE A 9 -4.58 8.41 3.55
N ASP A 10 -4.85 7.46 4.44
CA ASP A 10 -3.97 7.05 5.53
C ASP A 10 -3.02 5.94 5.05
N ILE A 11 -1.82 6.37 4.62
CA ILE A 11 -0.76 5.46 4.18
C ILE A 11 -0.28 4.55 5.34
N GLY A 12 -0.32 5.04 6.57
CA GLY A 12 0.11 4.27 7.74
C GLY A 12 -0.84 3.10 8.01
N GLU A 13 -2.14 3.34 7.91
CA GLU A 13 -3.13 2.27 8.07
C GLU A 13 -3.08 1.27 6.90
N LEU A 14 -2.87 1.75 5.67
CA LEU A 14 -2.64 0.86 4.54
C LEU A 14 -1.43 -0.06 4.77
N ALA A 15 -0.31 0.49 5.25
CA ALA A 15 0.90 -0.28 5.51
C ALA A 15 0.65 -1.40 6.54
N LYS A 16 -0.01 -1.09 7.66
CA LYS A 16 -0.37 -2.10 8.67
C LYS A 16 -1.27 -3.19 8.09
N VAL A 17 -2.27 -2.82 7.30
CA VAL A 17 -3.20 -3.78 6.69
C VAL A 17 -2.44 -4.73 5.75
N ILE A 18 -1.50 -4.21 4.96
CA ILE A 18 -0.62 -5.03 4.10
C ILE A 18 0.30 -5.93 4.94
N GLU A 19 0.91 -5.40 6.00
CA GLU A 19 1.77 -6.18 6.92
C GLU A 19 1.01 -7.31 7.61
N ASN A 20 -0.28 -7.10 7.89
CA ASN A 20 -1.19 -8.12 8.43
C ASN A 20 -1.63 -9.17 7.38
N GLY A 21 -1.14 -9.08 6.14
CA GLY A 21 -1.34 -10.08 5.09
C GLY A 21 -2.52 -9.81 4.17
N GLU A 22 -3.16 -8.65 4.24
CA GLU A 22 -4.27 -8.32 3.34
C GLU A 22 -3.78 -8.08 1.90
N HIS A 23 -4.54 -8.61 0.95
CA HIS A 23 -4.25 -8.49 -0.48
C HIS A 23 -5.12 -7.43 -1.15
N PHE A 24 -4.50 -6.63 -2.02
CA PHE A 24 -5.16 -5.59 -2.82
C PHE A 24 -4.97 -5.85 -4.31
N LYS A 25 -5.96 -5.43 -5.10
CA LYS A 25 -5.94 -5.53 -6.58
C LYS A 25 -5.09 -4.41 -7.18
N ASN A 26 -4.55 -4.63 -8.38
CA ASN A 26 -3.79 -3.63 -9.14
C ASN A 26 -2.65 -2.98 -8.33
N VAL A 27 -2.04 -3.75 -7.43
CA VAL A 27 -0.84 -3.33 -6.71
C VAL A 27 0.32 -3.33 -7.68
N GLU A 28 0.86 -2.15 -7.92
CA GLU A 28 2.20 -2.01 -8.46
C GLU A 28 3.20 -2.16 -7.31
N ARG A 29 4.02 -3.22 -7.37
CA ARG A 29 5.05 -3.50 -6.36
C ARG A 29 6.43 -3.42 -6.98
N LYS A 30 7.36 -2.78 -6.29
CA LYS A 30 8.79 -2.87 -6.56
C LYS A 30 9.45 -3.69 -5.46
N VAL A 31 10.23 -4.70 -5.83
CA VAL A 31 11.00 -5.50 -4.87
C VAL A 31 12.47 -5.33 -5.18
N GLU A 32 13.23 -4.93 -4.16
CA GLU A 32 14.67 -4.80 -4.24
C GLU A 32 15.31 -5.77 -3.25
N PHE A 33 16.33 -6.47 -3.74
CA PHE A 33 17.18 -7.34 -2.93
C PHE A 33 18.57 -6.74 -2.90
N ILE A 34 19.06 -6.47 -1.70
CA ILE A 34 20.43 -6.03 -1.48
C ILE A 34 21.16 -7.18 -0.79
N TYR A 35 22.21 -7.66 -1.44
CA TYR A 35 23.11 -8.66 -0.89
C TYR A 35 24.38 -7.97 -0.39
N SER A 36 24.75 -8.26 0.86
CA SER A 36 25.95 -7.70 1.49
C SER A 36 26.57 -8.71 2.47
N GLY A 37 27.77 -8.40 2.97
CA GLY A 37 28.51 -9.28 3.87
C GLY A 37 29.28 -10.38 3.11
N LYS A 38 30.58 -10.50 3.39
CA LYS A 38 31.45 -11.51 2.75
C LYS A 38 31.40 -12.85 3.47
N GLU A 39 31.58 -12.87 4.79
CA GLU A 39 31.66 -14.10 5.59
C GLU A 39 30.30 -14.51 6.18
N LEU A 40 29.46 -13.53 6.53
CA LEU A 40 28.07 -13.72 6.93
C LEU A 40 27.17 -13.06 5.89
N PRO A 41 26.54 -13.82 4.98
CA PRO A 41 25.69 -13.25 3.96
C PRO A 41 24.47 -12.60 4.61
N VAL A 42 24.26 -11.32 4.30
CA VAL A 42 23.10 -10.54 4.72
C VAL A 42 22.27 -10.25 3.47
N ILE A 43 21.00 -10.65 3.53
CA ILE A 43 20.01 -10.35 2.51
C ILE A 43 19.02 -9.36 3.10
N GLN A 44 18.98 -8.15 2.54
CA GLN A 44 17.93 -7.19 2.81
C GLN A 44 16.92 -7.24 1.65
N LYS A 45 15.64 -7.38 1.99
CA LYS A 45 14.53 -7.30 1.04
C LYS A 45 13.71 -6.05 1.34
N THR A 46 13.63 -5.14 0.37
CA THR A 46 12.76 -3.97 0.44
C THR A 46 11.61 -4.16 -0.52
N VAL A 47 10.38 -3.98 -0.03
CA VAL A 47 9.15 -4.01 -0.84
C VAL A 47 8.52 -2.64 -0.80
N SER A 48 8.37 -2.02 -1.96
CA SER A 48 7.68 -0.74 -2.11
C SER A 48 6.37 -0.94 -2.87
N TYR A 49 5.33 -0.24 -2.44
CA TYR A 49 4.02 -0.24 -3.06
C TYR A 49 3.76 1.13 -3.67
N ILE A 50 3.31 1.15 -4.93
CA ILE A 50 2.94 2.38 -5.62
C ILE A 50 1.42 2.49 -5.59
N ILE A 51 0.92 3.56 -4.95
CA ILE A 51 -0.51 3.81 -4.81
C ILE A 51 -0.94 4.73 -5.96
N THR A 52 -1.63 4.13 -6.93
CA THR A 52 -2.16 4.83 -8.11
C THR A 52 -3.67 5.06 -7.97
N ASP A 53 -4.23 5.96 -8.77
CA ASP A 53 -5.68 6.19 -8.76
C ASP A 53 -6.46 4.91 -9.14
N LYS A 54 -5.92 4.11 -10.08
CA LYS A 54 -6.46 2.79 -10.44
C LYS A 54 -6.45 1.79 -9.29
N PHE A 55 -5.42 1.83 -8.42
CA PHE A 55 -5.39 1.03 -7.21
C PHE A 55 -6.51 1.45 -6.27
N ILE A 56 -6.69 2.76 -6.06
CA ILE A 56 -7.71 3.29 -5.16
C ILE A 56 -9.10 2.86 -5.65
N GLU A 57 -9.42 3.12 -6.92
CA GLU A 57 -10.69 2.76 -7.55
C GLU A 57 -11.00 1.26 -7.45
N ALA A 58 -10.02 0.40 -7.74
CA ALA A 58 -10.19 -1.05 -7.72
C ALA A 58 -10.37 -1.63 -6.30
N ASN A 59 -10.02 -0.87 -5.26
CA ASN A 59 -10.03 -1.32 -3.87
C ASN A 59 -10.90 -0.44 -2.95
N MET A 60 -11.71 0.48 -3.50
CA MET A 60 -12.49 1.46 -2.72
C MET A 60 -13.24 0.87 -1.54
N GLU A 61 -13.99 -0.21 -1.73
CA GLU A 61 -14.75 -0.88 -0.66
C GLU A 61 -13.84 -1.35 0.48
N LYS A 62 -12.71 -1.95 0.13
CA LYS A 62 -11.73 -2.46 1.11
C LYS A 62 -11.04 -1.31 1.83
N LEU A 63 -10.67 -0.25 1.10
CA LEU A 63 -10.04 0.94 1.67
C LEU A 63 -10.98 1.68 2.63
N LEU A 64 -12.28 1.75 2.33
CA LEU A 64 -13.30 2.28 3.24
C LEU A 64 -13.49 1.38 4.47
N LYS A 65 -13.58 0.06 4.27
CA LYS A 65 -13.75 -0.91 5.36
C LYS A 65 -12.62 -0.83 6.40
N PHE A 66 -11.40 -0.62 5.94
CA PHE A 66 -10.23 -0.45 6.82
C PHE A 66 -9.97 0.99 7.24
N ASN A 67 -10.87 1.93 6.92
CA ASN A 67 -10.75 3.34 7.27
C ASN A 67 -9.44 3.98 6.73
N ILE A 68 -8.88 3.43 5.66
CA ILE A 68 -7.68 3.91 4.97
C ILE A 68 -8.02 5.18 4.19
N ILE A 69 -9.21 5.23 3.62
CA ILE A 69 -9.79 6.46 3.10
C ILE A 69 -11.00 6.78 3.96
N LYS A 70 -11.06 8.02 4.43
CA LYS A 70 -12.30 8.56 4.97
C LYS A 70 -13.12 8.95 3.75
N GLY A 71 -14.15 8.16 3.44
CA GLY A 71 -15.22 8.71 2.62
C GLY A 71 -15.67 9.98 3.32
N ASP A 72 -15.77 11.10 2.60
CA ASP A 72 -16.58 12.22 3.08
C ASP A 72 -17.85 11.57 3.64
N GLN A 73 -18.06 11.71 4.95
CA GLN A 73 -19.24 11.21 5.61
C GLN A 73 -20.41 11.89 4.89
N LEU A 74 -21.02 11.14 3.97
CA LEU A 74 -22.27 11.53 3.31
C LEU A 74 -23.37 11.55 4.38
#